data_AF-A0A1Y2MC89-F1
#
_entry.id   AF-A0A1Y2MC89-F1
#
_cell.length_a   1.000
_cell.length_b   1.000
_cell.length_c   1.000
_cell.angle_alpha   90.00
_cell.angle_beta   90.00
_cell.angle_gamma   90.00
#
_symmetry.space_group_name_H-M   'P 1'
#
loop_
_entity.id
_entity.type
_entity.pdbx_description
1 polymer ?
#
loop_
_entity_poly.entity_id
_entity_poly.type
_entity_poly.pdbx_seq_one_letter_code
_entity_poly.pdbx_strand_id
1 'polypeptide(L)'
;MGFRLFAPAGEGQHELIPKRPEPLGANATLQYSVLGSTTAAVAYTSFATRYNHRVSPHFASSRSALFVRSSAKLGLWAGVLGVAADWYYTSRFTSAVLAQRKQEPAPWKLYEKAKEFTVDDGCLVGAGLGLAASIPALVLRRPAIPRWTRCLGMANIGACAGVVATHGYLSYTGERKKAYARLDRRLERRSIAFWDLFWDKQTMARFNPLIQLYVRHNALWYAQQLPGSAFDQADHQDADSVQSRASAEYAVSLDTTYEQNDQSYYLPPFDYAEDLKYISVNATHAKIEEHETEIAALLKEAEFILHISAHRQYEYCHLQDADDEERRQRLEELQLLHITYNKLHSAAEQLQTRLINWRISLQHKALMDASGPTKASVAAWLPRSAHDFKAHKPSLAIQYMERTQAALDAEVKSFEAGIAHPGYTKEKKDRWRMDLEDGRSLLRVADKIVWEFEKMRDAAARQTRALDQEDRARPAQADQPVAKPAAAARGDGTAASKPSDGGSLEIGKS
;
A
#
# COMPACT_ATOMS: atom_id res chain seq x y z
N MET A 1 34.98 22.05 0.31
CA MET A 1 35.42 20.73 0.81
C MET A 1 34.64 20.46 2.08
N GLY A 2 33.81 19.42 2.09
CA GLY A 2 32.95 19.07 3.23
C GLY A 2 33.38 17.79 3.95
N PHE A 3 32.68 17.45 5.02
CA PHE A 3 32.93 16.27 5.85
C PHE A 3 31.64 15.47 6.09
N ARG A 4 31.68 14.16 5.87
CA ARG A 4 30.66 13.21 6.31
C ARG A 4 31.03 12.75 7.71
N LEU A 5 30.15 12.90 8.69
CA LEU A 5 30.44 12.57 10.08
C LEU A 5 29.79 11.24 10.47
N PHE A 6 30.52 10.47 11.27
CA PHE A 6 30.04 9.21 11.86
C PHE A 6 29.51 8.22 10.82
N ALA A 7 30.30 7.97 9.76
CA ALA A 7 29.92 7.03 8.72
C ALA A 7 29.78 5.61 9.33
N PRO A 8 28.60 4.96 9.20
CA PRO A 8 28.32 3.70 9.86
C PRO A 8 29.20 2.57 9.31
N ALA A 9 29.44 1.55 10.13
CA ALA A 9 30.21 0.38 9.71
C ALA A 9 29.52 -0.34 8.54
N GLY A 10 30.31 -0.77 7.56
CA GLY A 10 29.83 -1.45 6.36
C GLY A 10 29.02 -0.62 5.36
N GLU A 11 29.00 0.71 5.51
CA GLU A 11 28.28 1.59 4.58
C GLU A 11 28.73 1.37 3.12
N GLY A 12 27.76 1.03 2.25
CA GLY A 12 27.99 0.85 0.81
C GLY A 12 28.62 -0.49 0.41
N GLN A 13 28.87 -1.41 1.34
CA GLN A 13 29.36 -2.76 1.01
C GLN A 13 28.23 -3.72 0.56
N HIS A 14 26.98 -3.45 0.96
CA HIS A 14 25.82 -4.25 0.61
C HIS A 14 24.63 -3.35 0.24
N GLU A 15 23.74 -3.85 -0.61
CA GLU A 15 22.52 -3.14 -1.02
C GLU A 15 21.57 -2.84 0.14
N LEU A 16 21.54 -3.74 1.12
CA LEU A 16 20.84 -3.56 2.40
C LEU A 16 21.40 -2.41 3.27
N ILE A 17 22.61 -1.95 2.98
CA ILE A 17 23.32 -0.90 3.74
C ILE A 17 23.84 0.14 2.75
N PRO A 18 22.94 0.84 2.02
CA PRO A 18 23.35 1.72 0.96
C PRO A 18 24.09 2.94 1.53
N LYS A 19 25.13 3.39 0.83
CA LYS A 19 25.79 4.67 1.14
C LYS A 19 24.79 5.81 0.95
N ARG A 20 24.71 6.76 1.89
CA ARG A 20 23.83 7.93 1.71
C ARG A 20 24.46 8.90 0.69
N PRO A 21 23.69 9.38 -0.31
CA PRO A 21 24.23 10.26 -1.34
C PRO A 21 24.55 11.65 -0.78
N GLU A 22 25.68 12.22 -1.20
CA GLU A 22 26.00 13.64 -0.95
C GLU A 22 24.97 14.53 -1.67
N PRO A 23 24.54 15.66 -1.07
CA PRO A 23 25.06 16.32 0.14
C PRO A 23 24.38 15.91 1.46
N LEU A 24 23.65 14.79 1.50
CA LEU A 24 23.07 14.31 2.77
C LEU A 24 24.16 13.83 3.71
N GLY A 25 23.97 14.04 5.01
CA GLY A 25 24.96 13.57 5.99
C GLY A 25 24.96 12.05 6.15
N ALA A 26 26.09 11.54 6.64
CA ALA A 26 26.42 10.11 6.64
C ALA A 26 25.43 9.30 7.49
N ASN A 27 25.10 9.82 8.68
CA ASN A 27 24.24 9.14 9.64
C ASN A 27 22.94 9.91 9.91
N ALA A 28 21.82 9.33 9.50
CA ALA A 28 20.49 9.92 9.71
C ALA A 28 20.12 10.01 11.19
N THR A 29 20.52 9.00 11.98
CA THR A 29 20.18 8.86 13.39
C THR A 29 20.68 10.06 14.19
N LEU A 30 21.87 10.57 13.89
CA LEU A 30 22.43 11.73 14.58
C LEU A 30 21.64 13.01 14.25
N GLN A 31 21.32 13.23 12.98
CA GLN A 31 20.52 14.39 12.55
C GLN A 31 19.13 14.37 13.20
N TYR A 32 18.46 13.22 13.18
CA TYR A 32 17.16 13.06 13.83
C TYR A 32 17.23 13.18 15.35
N SER A 33 18.33 12.76 15.99
CA SER A 33 18.53 12.92 17.43
C SER A 33 18.64 14.40 17.81
N VAL A 34 19.38 15.20 17.04
CA VAL A 34 19.52 16.65 17.26
C VAL A 34 18.19 17.39 17.01
N LEU A 35 17.53 17.11 15.87
CA LEU A 35 16.24 17.73 15.53
C LEU A 35 15.13 17.32 16.52
N GLY A 36 15.04 16.03 16.83
CA GLY A 36 14.04 15.46 17.73
C GLY A 36 14.21 15.96 19.16
N SER A 37 15.44 15.96 19.69
CA SER A 37 15.70 16.47 21.05
C SER A 37 15.43 17.96 21.20
N THR A 38 15.75 18.76 20.17
CA THR A 38 15.49 20.20 20.19
C THR A 38 13.98 20.47 20.09
N THR A 39 13.25 19.74 19.24
CA THR A 39 11.80 19.85 19.13
C THR A 39 11.09 19.44 20.43
N ALA A 40 11.53 18.33 21.03
CA ALA A 40 11.05 17.88 22.33
C ALA A 40 11.35 18.91 23.44
N ALA A 41 12.51 19.57 23.40
CA ALA A 41 12.85 20.66 24.31
C ALA A 41 11.92 21.88 24.14
N VAL A 42 11.55 22.24 22.90
CA VAL A 42 10.56 23.30 22.64
C VAL A 42 9.20 22.92 23.23
N ALA A 43 8.72 21.71 22.95
CA ALA A 43 7.45 21.20 23.44
C ALA A 43 7.41 21.17 24.97
N TYR A 44 8.46 20.63 25.60
CA TYR A 44 8.62 20.61 27.04
C TYR A 44 8.66 22.01 27.63
N THR A 45 9.37 22.95 26.98
CA THR A 45 9.43 24.34 27.44
C THR A 45 8.07 25.02 27.39
N SER A 46 7.34 24.86 26.28
CA SER A 46 5.98 25.38 26.11
C SER A 46 5.05 24.82 27.20
N PHE A 47 5.12 23.51 27.44
CA PHE A 47 4.34 22.85 28.49
C PHE A 47 4.72 23.34 29.89
N ALA A 48 6.00 23.29 30.26
CA ALA A 48 6.47 23.66 31.60
C ALA A 48 6.21 25.14 31.92
N THR A 49 6.30 26.03 30.92
CA THR A 49 6.01 27.45 31.12
C THR A 49 4.52 27.73 31.32
N ARG A 50 3.63 26.96 30.69
CA ARG A 50 2.17 27.05 30.90
C ARG A 50 1.73 26.50 32.27
N TYR A 51 2.40 25.47 32.76
CA TYR A 51 2.09 24.81 34.04
C TYR A 51 3.11 25.11 35.16
N ASN A 52 3.81 26.25 35.07
CA ASN A 52 4.94 26.57 35.94
C ASN A 52 4.60 26.52 37.44
N HIS A 53 3.37 26.88 37.80
CA HIS A 53 2.85 26.82 39.18
C HIS A 53 2.78 25.40 39.76
N ARG A 54 2.73 24.35 38.93
CA ARG A 54 2.69 22.95 39.37
C ARG A 54 4.06 22.27 39.34
N VAL A 55 4.91 22.66 38.40
CA VAL A 55 6.16 21.93 38.10
C VAL A 55 7.35 22.45 38.92
N SER A 56 7.40 23.74 39.25
CA SER A 56 8.49 24.32 40.04
C SER A 56 8.05 25.59 40.77
N PRO A 57 7.24 25.47 41.85
CA PRO A 57 6.70 26.63 42.57
C PRO A 57 7.78 27.51 43.22
N HIS A 58 8.97 26.97 43.48
CA HIS A 58 10.02 27.67 44.23
C HIS A 58 11.08 28.40 43.38
N PHE A 59 11.10 28.22 42.06
CA PHE A 59 12.09 28.86 41.19
C PHE A 59 11.49 29.30 39.85
N ALA A 60 11.29 30.61 39.69
CA ALA A 60 10.91 31.21 38.41
C ALA A 60 12.10 31.19 37.44
N SER A 61 12.24 30.11 36.67
CA SER A 61 13.21 30.05 35.58
C SER A 61 12.71 30.83 34.36
N SER A 62 13.58 31.61 33.71
CA SER A 62 13.21 32.25 32.44
C SER A 62 12.93 31.19 31.36
N ARG A 63 12.03 31.49 30.42
CA ARG A 63 11.66 30.56 29.34
C ARG A 63 12.89 30.11 28.54
N SER A 64 13.81 31.03 28.26
CA SER A 64 15.07 30.75 27.56
C SER A 64 15.99 29.85 28.37
N ALA A 65 16.10 30.07 29.69
CA ALA A 65 16.91 29.22 30.55
C ALA A 65 16.35 27.80 30.64
N LEU A 66 15.03 27.67 30.72
CA LEU A 66 14.35 26.38 30.72
C LEU A 66 14.57 25.64 29.40
N PHE A 67 14.47 26.33 28.26
CA PHE A 67 14.73 25.75 26.93
C PHE A 67 16.15 25.22 26.77
N VAL A 68 17.16 26.02 27.14
CA VAL A 68 18.56 25.60 27.08
C VAL A 68 18.80 24.39 27.99
N ARG A 69 18.21 24.39 29.19
CA ARG A 69 18.32 23.26 30.12
C ARG A 69 17.67 21.99 29.58
N SER A 70 16.47 22.09 29.01
CA SER A 70 15.79 20.94 28.40
C SER A 70 16.52 20.42 27.18
N SER A 71 17.03 21.32 26.32
CA SER A 71 17.79 20.93 25.12
C SER A 71 19.07 20.18 25.49
N ALA A 72 19.78 20.60 26.54
CA ALA A 72 20.96 19.89 27.01
C ALA A 72 20.65 18.46 27.50
N LYS A 73 19.60 18.32 28.32
CA LYS A 73 19.22 17.01 28.89
C LYS A 73 18.68 16.07 27.82
N LEU A 74 17.70 16.54 27.03
CA LEU A 74 17.09 15.73 25.98
C LEU A 74 18.08 15.45 24.86
N GLY A 75 18.96 16.39 24.52
CA GLY A 75 20.03 16.19 23.55
C GLY A 75 21.01 15.11 23.98
N LEU A 76 21.44 15.11 25.25
CA LEU A 76 22.29 14.06 25.79
C LEU A 76 21.60 12.68 25.72
N TRP A 77 20.36 12.57 26.19
CA TRP A 77 19.62 11.30 26.18
C TRP A 77 19.35 10.80 24.75
N ALA A 78 18.92 11.68 23.85
CA ALA A 78 18.69 11.33 22.45
C ALA A 78 19.98 10.90 21.77
N GLY A 79 21.11 11.58 22.03
CA GLY A 79 22.42 11.20 21.51
C GLY A 79 22.86 9.82 21.99
N VAL A 80 22.75 9.54 23.29
CA VAL A 80 23.10 8.22 23.86
C VAL A 80 22.21 7.12 23.28
N LEU A 81 20.89 7.33 23.23
CA LEU A 81 19.96 6.36 22.65
C LEU A 81 20.19 6.16 21.15
N GLY A 82 20.46 7.23 20.41
CA GLY A 82 20.77 7.17 18.98
C GLY A 82 22.04 6.36 18.69
N VAL A 83 23.12 6.61 19.43
CA VAL A 83 24.37 5.84 19.31
C VAL A 83 24.17 4.37 19.70
N ALA A 84 23.42 4.10 20.78
CA ALA A 84 23.14 2.73 21.20
C ALA A 84 22.30 1.97 20.16
N ALA A 85 21.30 2.63 19.56
CA ALA A 85 20.47 2.05 18.51
C ALA A 85 21.29 1.79 17.22
N ASP A 86 22.14 2.73 16.83
CA ASP A 86 23.01 2.61 15.65
C ASP A 86 24.03 1.49 15.83
N TRP A 87 24.65 1.39 17.02
CA TRP A 87 25.56 0.30 17.39
C TRP A 87 24.86 -1.05 17.42
N TYR A 88 23.65 -1.13 17.98
CA TYR A 88 22.87 -2.35 18.00
C TYR A 88 22.52 -2.81 16.57
N TYR A 89 22.09 -1.88 15.72
CA TYR A 89 21.80 -2.15 14.32
C TYR A 89 23.05 -2.65 13.58
N THR A 90 24.19 -1.97 13.69
CA THR A 90 25.43 -2.40 13.01
C THR A 90 25.98 -3.72 13.56
N SER A 91 25.92 -3.93 14.87
CA SER A 91 26.44 -5.15 15.50
C SER A 91 25.58 -6.39 15.26
N ARG A 92 24.26 -6.25 15.14
CA ARG A 92 23.33 -7.40 15.01
C ARG A 92 22.79 -7.61 13.60
N PHE A 93 22.59 -6.55 12.83
CA PHE A 93 22.07 -6.65 11.46
C PHE A 93 23.21 -6.64 10.44
N THR A 94 24.00 -5.56 10.39
CA THR A 94 25.06 -5.39 9.36
C THR A 94 26.08 -6.52 9.36
N SER A 95 26.56 -6.92 10.55
CA SER A 95 27.52 -8.01 10.70
C SER A 95 27.00 -9.34 10.13
N ALA A 96 25.75 -9.68 10.42
CA ALA A 96 25.13 -10.94 10.00
C ALA A 96 24.83 -10.95 8.49
N VAL A 97 24.41 -9.82 7.93
CA VAL A 97 24.22 -9.66 6.47
C VAL A 97 25.56 -9.80 5.73
N LEU A 98 26.61 -9.09 6.17
CA LEU A 98 27.91 -9.12 5.49
C LEU A 98 28.65 -10.45 5.64
N ALA A 99 28.48 -11.14 6.77
CA ALA A 99 29.04 -12.47 7.00
C ALA A 99 28.56 -13.49 5.96
N GLN A 100 27.36 -13.34 5.39
CA GLN A 100 26.85 -14.24 4.35
C GLN A 100 27.64 -14.15 3.05
N ARG A 101 28.07 -12.96 2.68
CA ARG A 101 28.92 -12.73 1.50
C ARG A 101 30.42 -12.96 1.79
N LYS A 102 30.77 -13.47 2.98
CA LYS A 102 32.16 -13.60 3.45
C LYS A 102 32.94 -12.27 3.37
N GLN A 103 32.23 -11.15 3.55
CA GLN A 103 32.85 -9.82 3.56
C GLN A 103 32.97 -9.32 5.00
N GLU A 104 34.14 -8.79 5.34
CA GLU A 104 34.32 -8.14 6.63
C GLU A 104 33.75 -6.71 6.59
N PRO A 105 33.01 -6.30 7.64
CA PRO A 105 32.43 -4.97 7.71
C PRO A 105 33.53 -3.91 7.77
N ALA A 106 33.45 -2.93 6.86
CA ALA A 106 34.30 -1.76 6.94
C ALA A 106 34.15 -1.10 8.31
N PRO A 107 35.25 -0.72 8.99
CA PRO A 107 35.18 -0.17 10.34
C PRO A 107 34.47 1.19 10.33
N TRP A 108 33.88 1.53 11.48
CA TRP A 108 33.25 2.82 11.70
C TRP A 108 34.26 3.96 11.53
N LYS A 109 33.86 5.04 10.82
CA LYS A 109 34.71 6.20 10.59
C LYS A 109 34.12 7.43 11.27
N LEU A 110 34.92 8.11 12.08
CA LEU A 110 34.52 9.35 12.74
C LEU A 110 34.22 10.46 11.72
N TYR A 111 35.07 10.58 10.70
CA TYR A 111 34.85 11.49 9.59
C TYR A 111 35.38 10.88 8.28
N GLU A 112 34.71 11.21 7.19
CA GLU A 112 35.13 10.93 5.82
C GLU A 112 35.09 12.24 5.02
N LYS A 113 36.13 12.50 4.23
CA LYS A 113 36.18 13.70 3.38
C LYS A 113 35.12 13.60 2.28
N ALA A 114 34.21 14.56 2.22
CA ALA A 114 33.19 14.68 1.18
C ALA A 114 33.70 15.52 0.00
N LYS A 115 33.15 15.28 -1.19
CA LYS A 115 33.42 16.11 -2.37
C LYS A 115 32.65 17.43 -2.27
N GLU A 116 31.41 17.34 -1.81
CA GLU A 116 30.49 18.46 -1.70
C GLU A 116 30.31 18.91 -0.24
N PHE A 117 29.69 20.08 -0.04
CA PHE A 117 29.28 20.54 1.28
C PHE A 117 28.09 19.71 1.76
N THR A 118 28.12 19.21 2.98
CA THR A 118 27.09 18.30 3.49
C THR A 118 26.30 18.89 4.65
N VAL A 119 25.18 18.24 4.99
CA VAL A 119 24.38 18.57 6.19
C VAL A 119 25.21 18.47 7.47
N ASP A 120 26.20 17.57 7.51
CA ASP A 120 27.05 17.36 8.68
C ASP A 120 28.00 18.54 8.93
N ASP A 121 28.46 19.22 7.87
CA ASP A 121 29.22 20.47 7.97
C ASP A 121 28.37 21.57 8.61
N GLY A 122 27.10 21.67 8.20
CA GLY A 122 26.13 22.58 8.82
C GLY A 122 25.93 22.31 10.30
N CYS A 123 25.81 21.03 10.67
CA CYS A 123 25.70 20.58 12.05
C CYS A 123 26.92 21.02 12.89
N LEU A 124 28.15 20.80 12.41
CA LEU A 124 29.37 21.19 13.11
C LEU A 124 29.52 22.70 13.27
N VAL A 125 29.33 23.45 12.19
CA VAL A 125 29.41 24.92 12.22
C VAL A 125 28.36 25.48 13.18
N GLY A 126 27.12 24.98 13.09
CA GLY A 126 26.04 25.35 13.99
C GLY A 126 26.35 25.04 15.44
N ALA A 127 26.85 23.84 15.74
CA ALA A 127 27.25 23.45 17.09
C ALA A 127 28.37 24.35 17.65
N GLY A 128 29.38 24.65 16.81
CA GLY A 128 30.48 25.56 17.14
C GLY A 128 30.00 26.97 17.45
N LEU A 129 29.11 27.53 16.61
CA LEU A 129 28.50 28.84 16.85
C LEU A 129 27.64 28.86 18.12
N GLY A 130 26.87 27.80 18.38
CA GLY A 130 26.11 27.65 19.61
C GLY A 130 26.99 27.62 20.85
N LEU A 131 28.10 26.86 20.81
CA LEU A 131 29.11 26.84 21.87
C LEU A 131 29.75 28.23 22.06
N ALA A 132 30.14 28.91 20.97
CA ALA A 132 30.71 30.25 21.04
C ALA A 132 29.74 31.26 21.68
N ALA A 133 28.45 31.20 21.33
CA ALA A 133 27.41 32.02 21.92
C ALA A 133 27.21 31.76 23.43
N SER A 134 27.67 30.61 23.94
CA SER A 134 27.63 30.31 25.38
C SER A 134 28.77 30.96 26.18
N ILE A 135 29.86 31.40 25.52
CA ILE A 135 31.09 31.92 26.16
C ILE A 135 30.87 33.22 26.95
N PRO A 136 30.17 34.26 26.44
CA PRO A 136 29.95 35.49 27.22
C PRO A 136 29.24 35.24 28.56
N ALA A 137 28.40 34.21 28.60
CA ALA A 137 27.66 33.83 29.80
C ALA A 137 28.48 32.99 30.79
N LEU A 138 29.68 32.52 30.42
CA LEU A 138 30.63 31.85 31.31
C LEU A 138 31.46 32.86 32.14
N VAL A 139 31.65 34.07 31.61
CA VAL A 139 32.36 35.18 32.25
C VAL A 139 31.50 35.86 33.34
N LEU A 140 30.17 35.78 33.24
CA LEU A 140 29.24 36.32 34.25
C LEU A 140 29.24 35.47 35.53
N ARG A 141 29.38 36.14 36.69
CA ARG A 141 29.71 35.55 38.01
C ARG A 141 28.65 34.62 38.64
N ARG A 142 27.40 34.60 38.16
CA ARG A 142 26.32 33.73 38.68
C ARG A 142 25.33 33.30 37.59
N PRO A 143 25.59 32.22 36.83
CA PRO A 143 24.64 31.74 35.85
C PRO A 143 23.48 30.97 36.51
N ALA A 144 22.24 31.26 36.11
CA ALA A 144 21.04 30.53 36.55
C ALA A 144 21.01 29.04 36.12
N ILE A 145 21.96 28.61 35.29
CA ILE A 145 22.07 27.26 34.73
C ILE A 145 23.53 26.80 34.94
N PRO A 146 23.78 25.53 35.33
CA PRO A 146 25.12 24.97 35.35
C PRO A 146 25.86 25.17 34.02
N ARG A 147 27.15 25.52 34.09
CA ARG A 147 27.96 25.88 32.91
C ARG A 147 27.93 24.80 31.82
N TRP A 148 28.12 23.53 32.20
CA TRP A 148 28.09 22.41 31.27
C TRP A 148 26.73 22.26 30.56
N THR A 149 25.62 22.41 31.32
CA THR A 149 24.27 22.31 30.77
C THR A 149 24.02 23.43 29.77
N ARG A 150 24.53 24.63 30.03
CA ARG A 150 24.44 25.73 29.08
C ARG A 150 25.24 25.45 27.80
N CYS A 151 26.50 25.02 27.90
CA CYS A 151 27.31 24.73 26.73
C CYS A 151 26.69 23.62 25.88
N LEU A 152 26.27 22.49 26.48
CA LEU A 152 25.61 21.40 25.75
C LEU A 152 24.27 21.83 25.14
N GLY A 153 23.45 22.57 25.89
CA GLY A 153 22.15 23.03 25.40
C GLY A 153 22.30 23.99 24.22
N MET A 154 23.23 24.94 24.31
CA MET A 154 23.51 25.87 23.21
C MET A 154 24.16 25.17 22.02
N ALA A 155 25.04 24.20 22.23
CA ALA A 155 25.61 23.37 21.17
C ALA A 155 24.52 22.60 20.42
N ASN A 156 23.59 21.95 21.13
CA ASN A 156 22.50 21.18 20.52
C ASN A 156 21.53 22.08 19.74
N ILE A 157 21.17 23.25 20.29
CA ILE A 157 20.35 24.26 19.59
C ILE A 157 21.07 24.74 18.33
N GLY A 158 22.36 25.06 18.45
CA GLY A 158 23.19 25.49 17.33
C GLY A 158 23.31 24.41 16.25
N ALA A 159 23.54 23.16 16.63
CA ALA A 159 23.58 22.01 15.73
C ALA A 159 22.25 21.85 14.97
N CYS A 160 21.13 21.94 15.68
CA CYS A 160 19.79 21.89 15.08
C CYS A 160 19.59 23.02 14.07
N ALA A 161 19.95 24.25 14.43
CA ALA A 161 19.86 25.40 13.54
C ALA A 161 20.74 25.23 12.30
N GLY A 162 21.97 24.71 12.47
CA GLY A 162 22.88 24.41 11.38
C GLY A 162 22.35 23.34 10.42
N VAL A 163 21.80 22.23 10.94
CA VAL A 163 21.15 21.19 10.13
C VAL A 163 19.96 21.75 9.34
N VAL A 164 19.08 22.53 9.99
CA VAL A 164 17.92 23.15 9.32
C VAL A 164 18.35 24.16 8.27
N ALA A 165 19.33 25.02 8.58
CA ALA A 165 19.84 26.03 7.66
C ALA A 165 20.48 25.37 6.42
N THR A 166 21.30 24.35 6.60
CA THR A 166 21.90 23.61 5.49
C THR A 166 20.84 22.87 4.68
N HIS A 167 19.85 22.24 5.32
CA HIS A 167 18.72 21.66 4.57
C HIS A 167 17.93 22.71 3.78
N GLY A 168 17.73 23.90 4.32
CA GLY A 168 17.09 25.03 3.63
C GLY A 168 17.91 25.50 2.42
N TYR A 169 19.23 25.64 2.60
CA TYR A 169 20.15 26.00 1.52
C TYR A 169 20.18 24.95 0.41
N LEU A 170 20.33 23.67 0.75
CA LEU A 170 20.34 22.56 -0.22
C LEU A 170 18.98 22.37 -0.90
N SER A 171 17.88 22.69 -0.21
CA SER A 171 16.55 22.76 -0.82
C SER A 171 16.47 23.88 -1.85
N TYR A 172 17.02 25.05 -1.54
CA TYR A 172 17.04 26.22 -2.42
C TYR A 172 17.86 25.98 -3.69
N THR A 173 19.03 25.32 -3.58
CA THR A 173 19.87 24.95 -4.74
C THR A 173 19.30 23.78 -5.55
N GLY A 174 18.31 23.07 -5.02
CA GLY A 174 17.75 21.85 -5.63
C GLY A 174 18.62 20.60 -5.47
N GLU A 175 19.83 20.71 -4.92
CA GLU A 175 20.73 19.59 -4.65
C GLU A 175 20.12 18.58 -3.69
N ARG A 176 19.34 19.06 -2.71
CA ARG A 176 18.60 18.19 -1.80
C ARG A 176 17.65 17.28 -2.57
N LYS A 177 16.84 17.82 -3.49
CA LYS A 177 15.88 17.03 -4.27
C LYS A 177 16.60 15.95 -5.09
N LYS A 178 17.72 16.32 -5.74
CA LYS A 178 18.55 15.38 -6.50
C LYS A 178 19.10 14.25 -5.62
N ALA A 179 19.61 14.58 -4.43
CA ALA A 179 20.15 13.57 -3.53
C ALA A 179 19.07 12.68 -2.91
N TYR A 180 17.88 13.22 -2.59
CA TYR A 180 16.75 12.41 -2.15
C TYR A 180 16.27 11.48 -3.27
N ALA A 181 16.13 11.95 -4.51
CA ALA A 181 15.78 11.06 -5.63
C ALA A 181 16.78 9.90 -5.81
N ARG A 182 18.09 10.16 -5.64
CA ARG A 182 19.11 9.09 -5.63
C ARG A 182 18.99 8.16 -4.43
N LEU A 183 18.63 8.71 -3.26
CA LEU A 183 18.43 7.94 -2.04
C LEU A 183 17.18 7.05 -2.18
N ASP A 184 16.09 7.57 -2.71
CA ASP A 184 14.83 6.85 -2.91
C ASP A 184 15.04 5.65 -3.84
N ARG A 185 15.71 5.84 -4.99
CA ARG A 185 16.12 4.72 -5.86
C ARG A 185 16.95 3.64 -5.13
N ARG A 186 17.81 4.05 -4.19
CA ARG A 186 18.60 3.11 -3.37
C ARG A 186 17.74 2.44 -2.29
N LEU A 187 16.76 3.14 -1.75
CA LEU A 187 15.82 2.59 -0.78
C LEU A 187 14.86 1.59 -1.43
N GLU A 188 14.43 1.83 -2.67
CA GLU A 188 13.63 0.89 -3.46
C GLU A 188 14.38 -0.44 -3.69
N ARG A 189 15.63 -0.36 -4.13
CA ARG A 189 16.50 -1.56 -4.25
C ARG A 189 16.72 -2.24 -2.91
N ARG A 190 16.93 -1.45 -1.87
CA ARG A 190 17.07 -1.96 -0.50
C ARG A 190 15.81 -2.69 -0.04
N SER A 191 14.61 -2.23 -0.39
CA SER A 191 13.37 -2.93 -0.05
C SER A 191 13.21 -4.25 -0.77
N ILE A 192 13.65 -4.36 -2.03
CA ILE A 192 13.70 -5.64 -2.76
C ILE A 192 14.69 -6.59 -2.07
N ALA A 193 15.90 -6.10 -1.75
CA ALA A 193 16.86 -6.91 -1.01
C ALA A 193 16.35 -7.35 0.38
N PHE A 194 15.51 -6.53 1.04
CA PHE A 194 14.82 -6.94 2.28
C PHE A 194 13.76 -8.01 2.04
N TRP A 195 13.06 -7.96 0.92
CA TRP A 195 12.10 -8.97 0.51
C TRP A 195 12.78 -10.33 0.30
N ASP A 196 13.91 -10.35 -0.40
CA ASP A 196 14.70 -11.57 -0.61
C ASP A 196 15.25 -12.11 0.71
N LEU A 197 15.78 -11.21 1.55
CA LEU A 197 16.26 -11.55 2.89
C LEU A 197 15.16 -12.14 3.77
N PHE A 198 13.92 -11.65 3.64
CA PHE A 198 12.78 -12.12 4.42
C PHE A 198 12.40 -13.57 4.06
N TRP A 199 12.51 -13.95 2.78
CA TRP A 199 12.24 -15.32 2.32
C TRP A 199 13.37 -16.31 2.62
N ASP A 200 14.60 -15.83 2.81
CA ASP A 200 15.71 -16.67 3.28
C ASP A 200 15.55 -17.03 4.77
N LYS A 201 14.89 -18.17 5.02
CA LYS A 201 14.65 -18.71 6.37
C LYS A 201 15.94 -18.98 7.14
N GLN A 202 17.02 -19.39 6.47
CA GLN A 202 18.29 -19.71 7.15
C GLN A 202 18.94 -18.44 7.69
N THR A 203 18.91 -17.39 6.89
CA THR A 203 19.38 -16.06 7.28
C THR A 203 18.50 -15.46 8.37
N MET A 204 17.17 -15.50 8.19
CA MET A 204 16.22 -14.97 9.17
C MET A 204 16.36 -15.62 10.55
N ALA A 205 16.63 -16.93 10.60
CA ALA A 205 16.85 -17.64 11.87
C ALA A 205 18.11 -17.19 12.63
N ARG A 206 19.10 -16.58 11.95
CA ARG A 206 20.31 -16.05 12.60
C ARG A 206 20.10 -14.69 13.24
N PHE A 207 19.08 -13.94 12.80
CA PHE A 207 18.74 -12.66 13.40
C PHE A 207 17.98 -12.86 14.71
N ASN A 208 18.15 -11.93 15.63
CA ASN A 208 17.32 -11.90 16.84
C ASN A 208 15.88 -11.43 16.51
N PRO A 209 14.89 -11.68 17.38
CA PRO A 209 13.49 -11.37 17.09
C PRO A 209 13.22 -9.90 16.74
N LEU A 210 13.97 -8.96 17.35
CA LEU A 210 13.83 -7.53 17.07
C LEU A 210 14.29 -7.18 15.65
N ILE A 211 15.44 -7.73 15.21
CA ILE A 211 15.93 -7.55 13.85
C ILE A 211 15.04 -8.30 12.85
N GLN A 212 14.53 -9.48 13.20
CA GLN A 212 13.53 -10.17 12.37
C GLN A 212 12.26 -9.34 12.18
N LEU A 213 11.74 -8.73 13.25
CA LEU A 213 10.59 -7.82 13.17
C LEU A 213 10.91 -6.60 12.30
N TYR A 214 12.11 -6.03 12.44
CA TYR A 214 12.58 -4.94 11.59
C TYR A 214 12.63 -5.35 10.11
N VAL A 215 13.24 -6.50 9.78
CA VAL A 215 13.30 -7.02 8.41
C VAL A 215 11.91 -7.28 7.86
N ARG A 216 11.03 -7.95 8.63
CA ARG A 216 9.64 -8.21 8.26
C ARG A 216 8.86 -6.94 7.97
N HIS A 217 8.98 -5.94 8.84
CA HIS A 217 8.30 -4.67 8.67
C HIS A 217 8.78 -3.96 7.40
N ASN A 218 10.10 -3.91 7.16
CA ASN A 218 10.63 -3.25 5.98
C ASN A 218 10.31 -4.02 4.69
N ALA A 219 10.39 -5.34 4.71
CA ALA A 219 10.03 -6.20 3.59
C ALA A 219 8.55 -6.07 3.24
N LEU A 220 7.63 -6.25 4.20
CA LEU A 220 6.19 -6.23 3.94
C LEU A 220 5.70 -4.84 3.57
N TRP A 221 6.05 -3.82 4.35
CA TRP A 221 5.45 -2.50 4.19
C TRP A 221 5.97 -1.76 2.96
N TYR A 222 7.28 -1.83 2.70
CA TYR A 222 7.88 -1.10 1.58
C TYR A 222 7.82 -1.90 0.28
N ALA A 223 7.98 -3.23 0.28
CA ALA A 223 7.90 -3.99 -0.97
C ALA A 223 6.47 -4.06 -1.53
N GLN A 224 5.43 -4.05 -0.69
CA GLN A 224 4.03 -3.98 -1.15
C GLN A 224 3.69 -2.67 -1.87
N GLN A 225 4.45 -1.60 -1.61
CA GLN A 225 4.25 -0.29 -2.24
C GLN A 225 5.08 -0.12 -3.52
N LEU A 226 5.95 -1.08 -3.85
CA LEU A 226 6.73 -1.03 -5.08
C LEU A 226 5.83 -1.41 -6.28
N PRO A 227 5.92 -0.66 -7.40
CA PRO A 227 5.26 -1.06 -8.63
C PRO A 227 5.84 -2.38 -9.15
N GLY A 228 5.02 -3.19 -9.83
CA GLY A 228 5.46 -4.49 -10.38
C GLY A 228 6.73 -4.41 -11.24
N SER A 229 6.90 -3.30 -11.96
CA SER A 229 8.09 -3.02 -12.79
C SER A 229 9.41 -2.93 -12.00
N ALA A 230 9.36 -2.67 -10.68
CA ALA A 230 10.55 -2.66 -9.84
C ALA A 230 11.11 -4.08 -9.62
N PHE A 231 10.25 -5.10 -9.64
CA PHE A 231 10.68 -6.50 -9.55
C PHE A 231 11.25 -6.98 -10.88
N ASP A 232 10.59 -6.64 -12.01
CA ASP A 232 11.07 -7.00 -13.35
C ASP A 232 12.47 -6.41 -13.66
N GLN A 233 12.75 -5.19 -13.19
CA GLN A 233 14.06 -4.56 -13.35
C GLN A 233 15.19 -5.20 -12.55
N ALA A 234 14.87 -5.82 -11.40
CA ALA A 234 15.86 -6.52 -10.60
C ALA A 234 16.33 -7.79 -11.34
N ASP A 235 15.39 -8.55 -11.89
CA ASP A 235 15.67 -9.79 -12.63
C ASP A 235 16.53 -9.56 -13.88
N HIS A 236 16.31 -8.44 -14.58
CA HIS A 236 17.09 -8.09 -15.78
C HIS A 236 18.52 -7.60 -15.48
N GLN A 237 18.76 -6.96 -14.34
CA GLN A 237 20.11 -6.46 -13.99
C GLN A 237 21.06 -7.55 -13.51
N ASP A 238 20.55 -8.60 -12.84
CA ASP A 238 21.38 -9.73 -12.43
C ASP A 238 21.91 -10.53 -13.63
N ALA A 239 21.14 -10.61 -14.72
CA ALA A 239 21.56 -11.22 -15.98
C ALA A 239 22.70 -10.44 -16.66
N ASP A 240 22.66 -9.11 -16.66
CA ASP A 240 23.67 -8.25 -17.30
C ASP A 240 24.93 -8.03 -16.42
N SER A 241 24.80 -8.13 -15.09
CA SER A 241 25.90 -7.91 -14.15
C SER A 241 27.00 -8.98 -14.23
N VAL A 242 26.67 -10.19 -14.70
CA VAL A 242 27.63 -11.29 -14.91
C VAL A 242 28.45 -11.08 -16.19
N GLN A 243 27.95 -10.35 -17.18
CA GLN A 243 28.66 -10.06 -18.43
C GLN A 243 29.40 -8.72 -18.44
N SER A 244 28.98 -7.74 -17.65
CA SER A 244 29.48 -6.36 -17.79
C SER A 244 30.72 -6.00 -16.95
N ARG A 245 31.31 -6.95 -16.19
CA ARG A 245 32.52 -6.67 -15.36
C ARG A 245 33.82 -6.59 -16.15
N ALA A 246 33.81 -6.90 -17.45
CA ALA A 246 34.97 -6.83 -18.34
C ALA A 246 35.06 -5.55 -19.18
N SER A 247 34.04 -4.69 -19.20
CA SER A 247 33.92 -3.63 -20.23
C SER A 247 33.40 -2.27 -19.73
N ALA A 248 33.72 -1.88 -18.49
CA ALA A 248 33.20 -0.62 -17.91
C ALA A 248 34.30 0.43 -17.63
N GLU A 249 35.15 0.69 -18.61
CA GLU A 249 35.61 2.06 -18.90
C GLU A 249 34.90 2.45 -20.20
N TYR A 250 34.16 3.57 -20.21
CA TYR A 250 33.31 4.08 -21.30
C TYR A 250 31.84 3.58 -21.37
N ALA A 251 30.98 4.16 -20.54
CA ALA A 251 29.58 4.47 -20.89
C ALA A 251 29.07 5.54 -19.90
N VAL A 252 29.23 6.83 -20.20
CA VAL A 252 28.21 7.69 -20.83
C VAL A 252 26.80 7.42 -20.32
N SER A 253 26.44 8.23 -19.32
CA SER A 253 25.14 8.85 -19.07
C SER A 253 23.94 8.33 -19.88
N LEU A 254 23.18 7.41 -19.29
CA LEU A 254 21.74 7.27 -19.59
C LEU A 254 20.97 7.71 -18.35
N ASP A 255 20.64 9.00 -18.36
CA ASP A 255 19.80 9.67 -17.38
C ASP A 255 18.33 9.38 -17.73
N THR A 256 17.84 8.20 -17.36
CA THR A 256 16.39 7.95 -17.32
C THR A 256 15.86 8.55 -16.03
N THR A 257 15.52 9.83 -16.13
CA THR A 257 14.62 10.52 -15.20
C THR A 257 13.28 9.80 -15.27
N TYR A 258 12.98 8.93 -14.31
CA TYR A 258 11.60 8.55 -13.99
C TYR A 258 10.91 9.82 -13.48
N GLU A 259 10.42 10.64 -14.41
CA GLU A 259 9.25 11.46 -14.18
C GLU A 259 8.20 10.51 -13.63
N GLN A 260 7.84 10.69 -12.36
CA GLN A 260 6.68 10.05 -11.77
C GLN A 260 5.51 10.57 -12.61
N ASN A 261 5.19 9.79 -13.65
CA ASN A 261 4.43 10.25 -14.79
C ASN A 261 3.15 10.86 -14.23
N ASP A 262 2.94 12.11 -14.60
CA ASP A 262 1.79 12.94 -14.33
C ASP A 262 0.53 12.34 -14.99
N GLN A 263 0.16 11.12 -14.60
CA GLN A 263 -1.01 10.43 -15.11
C GLN A 263 -2.25 11.20 -14.68
N SER A 264 -3.12 11.46 -15.66
CA SER A 264 -4.46 12.00 -15.41
C SER A 264 -5.17 11.13 -14.37
N TYR A 265 -5.92 11.77 -13.47
CA TYR A 265 -6.61 11.02 -12.41
C TYR A 265 -7.65 10.07 -13.01
N TYR A 266 -8.39 10.57 -14.02
CA TYR A 266 -9.31 9.78 -14.80
C TYR A 266 -8.62 9.21 -16.03
N LEU A 267 -8.98 7.97 -16.38
CA LEU A 267 -8.61 7.38 -17.64
C LEU A 267 -9.49 7.99 -18.74
N PRO A 268 -8.90 8.46 -19.86
CA PRO A 268 -9.71 8.96 -20.97
C PRO A 268 -10.60 7.84 -21.49
N PRO A 269 -11.83 8.16 -21.94
CA PRO A 269 -12.71 7.17 -22.55
C PRO A 269 -12.02 6.59 -23.79
N PHE A 270 -11.98 5.27 -23.88
CA PHE A 270 -11.40 4.59 -25.03
C PHE A 270 -12.45 4.40 -26.13
N ASP A 271 -12.03 4.52 -27.39
CA ASP A 271 -12.91 4.24 -28.52
C ASP A 271 -13.05 2.72 -28.71
N TYR A 272 -14.18 2.19 -28.24
CA TYR A 272 -14.51 0.78 -28.36
C TYR A 272 -14.52 0.29 -29.82
N ALA A 273 -14.91 1.12 -30.77
CA ALA A 273 -14.96 0.73 -32.18
C ALA A 273 -13.57 0.63 -32.81
N GLU A 274 -12.61 1.46 -32.35
CA GLU A 274 -11.21 1.32 -32.75
C GLU A 274 -10.56 0.08 -32.13
N ASP A 275 -10.80 -0.18 -30.85
CA ASP A 275 -10.26 -1.34 -30.14
C ASP A 275 -10.65 -2.66 -30.84
N LEU A 276 -11.92 -2.79 -31.24
CA LEU A 276 -12.41 -3.95 -31.98
C LEU A 276 -11.62 -4.23 -33.28
N LYS A 277 -11.08 -3.20 -33.94
CA LYS A 277 -10.26 -3.38 -35.16
C LYS A 277 -8.94 -4.06 -34.85
N TYR A 278 -8.32 -3.72 -33.72
CA TYR A 278 -7.00 -4.21 -33.32
C TYR A 278 -7.02 -5.58 -32.62
N ILE A 279 -8.18 -6.04 -32.13
CA ILE A 279 -8.29 -7.36 -31.49
C ILE A 279 -7.91 -8.48 -32.47
N SER A 280 -6.90 -9.28 -32.15
CA SER A 280 -6.58 -10.51 -32.88
C SER A 280 -7.45 -11.66 -32.37
N VAL A 281 -8.30 -12.22 -33.25
CA VAL A 281 -9.26 -13.28 -32.90
C VAL A 281 -8.54 -14.50 -32.34
N ASN A 282 -7.53 -15.02 -33.05
CA ASN A 282 -6.81 -16.23 -32.65
C ASN A 282 -6.04 -16.03 -31.34
N ALA A 283 -5.38 -14.87 -31.17
CA ALA A 283 -4.64 -14.57 -29.95
C ALA A 283 -5.57 -14.42 -28.75
N THR A 284 -6.76 -13.83 -28.95
CA THR A 284 -7.75 -13.68 -27.87
C THR A 284 -8.37 -15.02 -27.50
N HIS A 285 -8.64 -15.91 -28.46
CA HIS A 285 -9.09 -17.27 -28.16
C HIS A 285 -8.07 -18.07 -27.35
N ALA A 286 -6.78 -18.02 -27.70
CA ALA A 286 -5.74 -18.69 -26.93
C ALA A 286 -5.68 -18.18 -25.48
N LYS A 287 -5.81 -16.87 -25.26
CA LYS A 287 -5.89 -16.29 -23.91
C LYS A 287 -7.16 -16.67 -23.16
N ILE A 288 -8.28 -16.84 -23.86
CA ILE A 288 -9.52 -17.33 -23.25
C ILE A 288 -9.31 -18.74 -22.70
N GLU A 289 -8.74 -19.64 -23.50
CA GLU A 289 -8.45 -21.01 -23.06
C GLU A 289 -7.48 -21.03 -21.87
N GLU A 290 -6.41 -20.23 -21.92
CA GLU A 290 -5.45 -20.08 -20.82
C GLU A 290 -6.15 -19.65 -19.52
N HIS A 291 -6.93 -18.57 -19.53
CA HIS A 291 -7.63 -18.09 -18.34
C HIS A 291 -8.74 -19.04 -17.87
N GLU A 292 -9.36 -19.82 -18.75
CA GLU A 292 -10.31 -20.87 -18.33
C GLU A 292 -9.61 -21.95 -17.51
N THR A 293 -8.40 -22.38 -17.92
CA THR A 293 -7.61 -23.33 -17.13
C THR A 293 -7.15 -22.73 -15.80
N GLU A 294 -6.78 -21.45 -15.79
CA GLU A 294 -6.36 -20.72 -14.60
C GLU A 294 -7.50 -20.56 -13.59
N ILE A 295 -8.71 -20.20 -14.06
CA ILE A 295 -9.91 -20.12 -13.20
C ILE A 295 -10.21 -21.49 -12.58
N ALA A 296 -10.17 -22.57 -13.36
CA ALA A 296 -10.40 -23.91 -12.85
C ALA A 296 -9.37 -24.30 -11.77
N ALA A 297 -8.11 -23.92 -11.95
CA ALA A 297 -7.06 -24.13 -10.95
C ALA A 297 -7.31 -23.29 -9.67
N LEU A 298 -7.61 -22.00 -9.81
CA LEU A 298 -7.88 -21.11 -8.67
C LEU A 298 -9.08 -21.56 -7.84
N LEU A 299 -10.18 -21.97 -8.49
CA LEU A 299 -11.37 -22.46 -7.82
C LEU A 299 -11.11 -23.78 -7.10
N LYS A 300 -10.33 -24.69 -7.71
CA LYS A 300 -9.92 -25.95 -7.07
C LYS A 300 -9.07 -25.70 -5.81
N GLU A 301 -8.14 -24.75 -5.86
CA GLU A 301 -7.36 -24.35 -4.69
C GLU A 301 -8.24 -23.67 -3.62
N ALA A 302 -9.21 -22.85 -4.02
CA ALA A 302 -10.17 -22.24 -3.10
C ALA A 302 -11.02 -23.29 -2.37
N GLU A 303 -11.51 -24.32 -3.09
CA GLU A 303 -12.23 -25.45 -2.51
C GLU A 303 -11.37 -26.22 -1.49
N PHE A 304 -10.09 -26.43 -1.81
CA PHE A 304 -9.15 -27.07 -0.89
C PHE A 304 -8.95 -26.25 0.40
N ILE A 305 -8.76 -24.93 0.28
CA ILE A 305 -8.66 -24.04 1.46
C ILE A 305 -9.96 -24.05 2.28
N LEU A 306 -11.12 -24.08 1.62
CA LEU A 306 -12.41 -24.18 2.29
C LEU A 306 -12.54 -25.48 3.08
N HIS A 307 -12.10 -26.61 2.50
CA HIS A 307 -12.07 -27.90 3.20
C HIS A 307 -11.18 -27.86 4.44
N ILE A 308 -9.95 -27.32 4.33
CA ILE A 308 -9.06 -27.15 5.49
C ILE A 308 -9.71 -26.24 6.54
N SER A 309 -10.31 -25.13 6.12
CA SER A 309 -10.99 -24.20 7.02
C SER A 309 -12.10 -24.91 7.81
N ALA A 310 -12.96 -25.68 7.14
CA ALA A 310 -14.01 -26.45 7.79
C ALA A 310 -13.46 -27.46 8.81
N HIS A 311 -12.36 -28.15 8.46
CA HIS A 311 -11.69 -29.06 9.38
C HIS A 311 -11.14 -28.34 10.62
N ARG A 312 -10.48 -27.18 10.44
CA ARG A 312 -9.96 -26.36 11.55
C ARG A 312 -11.07 -25.77 12.40
N GLN A 313 -12.20 -25.38 11.81
CA GLN A 313 -13.37 -24.94 12.56
C GLN A 313 -13.93 -26.07 13.42
N TYR A 314 -14.00 -27.29 12.88
CA TYR A 314 -14.37 -28.47 13.64
C TYR A 314 -13.42 -28.71 14.82
N GLU A 315 -12.10 -28.71 14.59
CA GLU A 315 -11.09 -28.85 15.65
C GLU A 315 -11.24 -27.78 16.73
N TYR A 316 -11.39 -26.51 16.33
CA TYR A 316 -11.57 -25.39 17.25
C TYR A 316 -12.81 -25.55 18.14
N CYS A 317 -13.94 -25.96 17.56
CA CYS A 317 -15.18 -26.19 18.30
C CYS A 317 -15.11 -27.38 19.28
N HIS A 318 -14.18 -28.33 19.06
CA HIS A 318 -14.00 -29.52 19.91
C HIS A 318 -12.75 -29.43 20.79
N LEU A 319 -12.13 -28.25 20.86
CA LEU A 319 -10.94 -28.01 21.66
C LEU A 319 -11.31 -27.94 23.14
N GLN A 320 -11.17 -29.06 23.86
CA GLN A 320 -11.35 -29.14 25.31
C GLN A 320 -10.07 -28.68 26.02
N ASP A 321 -10.21 -27.90 27.09
CA ASP A 321 -9.11 -27.49 27.99
C ASP A 321 -7.92 -26.75 27.35
N ALA A 322 -8.13 -25.99 26.26
CA ALA A 322 -7.10 -25.13 25.69
C ALA A 322 -6.92 -23.79 26.43
N ASP A 323 -5.65 -23.36 26.50
CA ASP A 323 -5.25 -22.04 27.00
C ASP A 323 -5.76 -20.92 26.07
N ASP A 324 -5.90 -19.70 26.61
CA ASP A 324 -6.38 -18.54 25.87
C ASP A 324 -5.44 -18.18 24.71
N GLU A 325 -4.14 -18.42 24.86
CA GLU A 325 -3.15 -18.22 23.80
C GLU A 325 -3.37 -19.18 22.63
N GLU A 326 -3.63 -20.46 22.91
CA GLU A 326 -3.91 -21.46 21.88
C GLU A 326 -5.22 -21.14 21.14
N ARG A 327 -6.27 -20.79 21.88
CA ARG A 327 -7.55 -20.36 21.28
C ARG A 327 -7.37 -19.17 20.35
N ARG A 328 -6.58 -18.18 20.76
CA ARG A 328 -6.28 -17.01 19.94
C ARG A 328 -5.53 -17.41 18.67
N GLN A 329 -4.50 -18.26 18.78
CA GLN A 329 -3.75 -18.74 17.63
C GLN A 329 -4.69 -19.45 16.63
N ARG A 330 -5.60 -20.31 17.09
CA ARG A 330 -6.56 -21.00 16.22
C ARG A 330 -7.52 -20.05 15.50
N LEU A 331 -7.97 -18.99 16.18
CA LEU A 331 -8.79 -17.96 15.55
C LEU A 331 -8.01 -17.18 14.48
N GLU A 332 -6.74 -16.86 14.74
CA GLU A 332 -5.87 -16.20 13.76
C GLU A 332 -5.60 -17.10 12.53
N GLU A 333 -5.42 -18.42 12.74
CA GLU A 333 -5.32 -19.41 11.66
C GLU A 333 -6.59 -19.45 10.79
N LEU A 334 -7.77 -19.51 11.42
CA LEU A 334 -9.06 -19.49 10.73
C LEU A 334 -9.28 -18.20 9.94
N GLN A 335 -8.90 -17.05 10.51
CA GLN A 335 -8.98 -15.77 9.82
C GLN A 335 -8.08 -15.73 8.59
N LEU A 336 -6.85 -16.25 8.68
CA LEU A 336 -5.91 -16.31 7.55
C LEU A 336 -6.44 -17.21 6.42
N LEU A 337 -7.01 -18.37 6.76
CA LEU A 337 -7.65 -19.26 5.78
C LEU A 337 -8.82 -18.57 5.07
N HIS A 338 -9.66 -17.85 5.81
CA HIS A 338 -10.78 -17.10 5.24
C HIS A 338 -10.32 -15.99 4.29
N ILE A 339 -9.31 -15.21 4.67
CA ILE A 339 -8.71 -14.18 3.80
C ILE A 339 -8.16 -14.81 2.52
N THR A 340 -7.48 -15.96 2.64
CA THR A 340 -6.87 -16.66 1.50
C THR A 340 -7.94 -17.18 0.54
N TYR A 341 -8.99 -17.80 1.06
CA TYR A 341 -10.16 -18.23 0.28
C TYR A 341 -10.77 -17.08 -0.51
N ASN A 342 -11.07 -15.94 0.15
CA ASN A 342 -11.67 -14.78 -0.50
C ASN A 342 -10.76 -14.19 -1.59
N LYS A 343 -9.43 -14.21 -1.40
CA LYS A 343 -8.47 -13.74 -2.41
C LYS A 343 -8.48 -14.63 -3.65
N LEU A 344 -8.44 -15.95 -3.48
CA LEU A 344 -8.50 -16.89 -4.60
C LEU A 344 -9.82 -16.76 -5.36
N HIS A 345 -10.94 -16.67 -4.64
CA HIS A 345 -12.25 -16.47 -5.25
C HIS A 345 -12.34 -15.13 -6.01
N SER A 346 -11.86 -14.04 -5.42
CA SER A 346 -11.86 -12.73 -6.07
C SER A 346 -10.97 -12.70 -7.32
N ALA A 347 -9.82 -13.38 -7.30
CA ALA A 347 -8.96 -13.52 -8.47
C ALA A 347 -9.67 -14.28 -9.60
N ALA A 348 -10.35 -15.37 -9.27
CA ALA A 348 -11.16 -16.12 -10.24
C ALA A 348 -12.30 -15.28 -10.83
N GLU A 349 -13.03 -14.52 -10.01
CA GLU A 349 -14.09 -13.60 -10.46
C GLU A 349 -13.58 -12.49 -11.39
N GLN A 350 -12.39 -11.94 -11.10
CA GLN A 350 -11.76 -10.94 -11.95
C GLN A 350 -11.41 -11.52 -13.33
N LEU A 351 -10.83 -12.72 -13.38
CA LEU A 351 -10.55 -13.42 -14.64
C LEU A 351 -11.84 -13.75 -15.39
N GLN A 352 -12.88 -14.20 -14.68
CA GLN A 352 -14.18 -14.50 -15.28
C GLN A 352 -14.81 -13.26 -15.90
N THR A 353 -14.71 -12.10 -15.24
CA THR A 353 -15.20 -10.82 -15.79
C THR A 353 -14.43 -10.43 -17.05
N ARG A 354 -13.10 -10.62 -17.09
CA ARG A 354 -12.30 -10.40 -18.30
C ARG A 354 -12.69 -11.35 -19.44
N LEU A 355 -12.91 -12.63 -19.14
CA LEU A 355 -13.37 -13.61 -20.12
C LEU A 355 -14.73 -13.23 -20.71
N ILE A 356 -15.68 -12.79 -19.89
CA ILE A 356 -16.99 -12.31 -20.35
C ILE A 356 -16.80 -11.13 -21.32
N ASN A 357 -15.97 -10.15 -20.96
CA ASN A 357 -15.70 -9.00 -21.82
C ASN A 357 -15.04 -9.41 -23.14
N TRP A 358 -14.03 -10.29 -23.12
CA TRP A 358 -13.40 -10.77 -24.35
C TRP A 358 -14.34 -11.56 -25.25
N ARG A 359 -15.19 -12.42 -24.69
CA ARG A 359 -16.20 -13.15 -25.47
C ARG A 359 -17.20 -12.17 -26.13
N ILE A 360 -17.62 -11.14 -25.41
CA ILE A 360 -18.47 -10.06 -25.95
C ILE A 360 -17.72 -9.29 -27.04
N SER A 361 -16.45 -8.92 -26.83
CA SER A 361 -15.64 -8.23 -27.85
C SER A 361 -15.42 -9.06 -29.11
N LEU A 362 -15.19 -10.37 -28.98
CA LEU A 362 -15.09 -11.28 -30.13
C LEU A 362 -16.42 -11.41 -30.87
N GLN A 363 -17.55 -11.51 -30.15
CA GLN A 363 -18.89 -11.47 -30.74
C GLN A 363 -19.11 -10.17 -31.51
N HIS A 364 -18.79 -9.02 -30.92
CA HIS A 364 -18.91 -7.71 -31.56
C HIS A 364 -17.99 -7.58 -32.78
N LYS A 365 -16.75 -8.08 -32.71
CA LYS A 365 -15.81 -8.10 -33.83
C LYS A 365 -16.35 -8.93 -34.99
N ALA A 366 -16.83 -10.15 -34.71
CA ALA A 366 -17.40 -11.02 -35.74
C ALA A 366 -18.61 -10.37 -36.44
N LEU A 367 -19.46 -9.65 -35.70
CA LEU A 367 -20.58 -8.89 -36.27
C LEU A 367 -20.11 -7.68 -37.08
N MET A 368 -19.08 -6.98 -36.62
CA MET A 368 -18.50 -5.83 -37.33
C MET A 368 -17.91 -6.25 -38.68
N ASP A 369 -17.23 -7.41 -38.72
CA ASP A 369 -16.57 -7.95 -39.91
C ASP A 369 -17.56 -8.60 -40.90
N ALA A 370 -18.68 -9.16 -40.44
CA ALA A 370 -19.63 -9.91 -41.27
C ALA A 370 -20.43 -9.02 -42.25
N SER A 371 -20.12 -9.00 -43.55
CA SER A 371 -20.71 -8.13 -44.61
C SER A 371 -22.23 -8.23 -44.90
N GLY A 372 -23.06 -8.77 -43.99
CA GLY A 372 -24.50 -9.00 -44.20
C GLY A 372 -25.45 -7.98 -43.52
N PRO A 373 -26.75 -8.01 -43.84
CA PRO A 373 -27.79 -7.16 -43.22
C PRO A 373 -28.00 -7.44 -41.72
N THR A 374 -27.45 -8.55 -41.20
CA THR A 374 -27.39 -8.89 -39.77
C THR A 374 -26.52 -7.94 -38.95
N LYS A 375 -25.70 -7.07 -39.57
CA LYS A 375 -24.92 -6.01 -38.88
C LYS A 375 -25.79 -5.08 -38.02
N ALA A 376 -27.07 -4.91 -38.35
CA ALA A 376 -27.90 -3.83 -37.82
C ALA A 376 -28.79 -4.21 -36.61
N SER A 377 -28.90 -5.48 -36.23
CA SER A 377 -29.79 -5.86 -35.11
C SER A 377 -29.08 -5.76 -33.77
N VAL A 378 -29.53 -4.84 -32.92
CA VAL A 378 -29.04 -4.68 -31.52
C VAL A 378 -29.10 -5.99 -30.74
N ALA A 379 -30.10 -6.84 -31.02
CA ALA A 379 -30.22 -8.13 -30.36
C ALA A 379 -29.03 -9.07 -30.61
N ALA A 380 -28.35 -8.94 -31.75
CA ALA A 380 -27.15 -9.72 -32.04
C ALA A 380 -25.92 -9.23 -31.25
N TRP A 381 -25.89 -7.95 -30.85
CA TRP A 381 -24.83 -7.37 -30.03
C TRP A 381 -24.99 -7.73 -28.55
N LEU A 382 -26.21 -7.93 -28.07
CA LEU A 382 -26.42 -8.22 -26.65
C LEU A 382 -25.94 -9.64 -26.28
N PRO A 383 -25.40 -9.84 -25.06
CA PRO A 383 -25.11 -11.16 -24.54
C PRO A 383 -26.37 -12.01 -24.46
N ARG A 384 -26.27 -13.31 -24.75
CA ARG A 384 -27.36 -14.24 -24.51
C ARG A 384 -27.61 -14.35 -23.01
N SER A 385 -28.70 -13.75 -22.54
CA SER A 385 -29.12 -13.81 -21.15
C SER A 385 -30.35 -14.67 -21.02
N ALA A 386 -30.40 -15.51 -19.98
CA ALA A 386 -31.62 -16.21 -19.58
C ALA A 386 -32.60 -15.28 -18.85
N HIS A 387 -32.18 -14.07 -18.49
CA HIS A 387 -33.01 -13.10 -17.75
C HIS A 387 -33.84 -12.24 -18.71
N ASP A 388 -35.13 -12.12 -18.41
CA ASP A 388 -35.99 -11.15 -19.06
C ASP A 388 -35.74 -9.73 -18.51
N PHE A 389 -34.92 -8.97 -19.23
CA PHE A 389 -34.59 -7.59 -18.87
C PHE A 389 -35.79 -6.65 -18.90
N LYS A 390 -36.90 -7.00 -19.56
CA LYS A 390 -38.11 -6.15 -19.56
C LYS A 390 -38.85 -6.22 -18.22
N ALA A 391 -38.83 -7.38 -17.57
CA ALA A 391 -39.45 -7.58 -16.26
C ALA A 391 -38.50 -7.26 -15.09
N HIS A 392 -37.20 -7.07 -15.35
CA HIS A 392 -36.19 -6.84 -14.31
C HIS A 392 -36.34 -5.45 -13.65
N LYS A 393 -36.23 -5.40 -12.32
CA LYS A 393 -36.22 -4.17 -11.52
C LYS A 393 -34.79 -3.86 -11.06
N PRO A 394 -34.08 -2.88 -11.65
CA PRO A 394 -32.66 -2.64 -11.39
C PRO A 394 -32.38 -1.90 -10.07
N SER A 395 -33.08 -2.23 -8.98
CA SER A 395 -32.99 -1.49 -7.70
C SER A 395 -31.58 -1.48 -7.11
N LEU A 396 -30.87 -2.62 -7.17
CA LEU A 396 -29.49 -2.70 -6.68
C LEU A 396 -28.53 -1.90 -7.56
N ALA A 397 -28.69 -1.96 -8.89
CA ALA A 397 -27.87 -1.20 -9.82
C ALA A 397 -28.03 0.31 -9.61
N ILE A 398 -29.26 0.78 -9.37
CA ILE A 398 -29.53 2.18 -8.99
C ILE A 398 -28.77 2.54 -7.72
N GLN A 399 -28.92 1.75 -6.64
CA GLN A 399 -28.25 2.03 -5.37
C GLN A 399 -26.71 2.09 -5.51
N TYR A 400 -26.13 1.20 -6.31
CA TYR A 400 -24.69 1.23 -6.57
C TYR A 400 -24.29 2.47 -7.37
N MET A 401 -25.04 2.83 -8.40
CA MET A 401 -24.76 4.03 -9.20
C MET A 401 -24.91 5.32 -8.37
N GLU A 402 -25.87 5.40 -7.46
CA GLU A 402 -26.01 6.52 -6.52
C GLU A 402 -24.81 6.65 -5.58
N ARG A 403 -24.27 5.53 -5.10
CA ARG A 403 -23.02 5.54 -4.32
C ARG A 403 -21.85 6.04 -5.16
N THR A 404 -21.75 5.61 -6.41
CA THR A 404 -20.72 6.07 -7.36
C THR A 404 -20.86 7.57 -7.64
N GLN A 405 -22.08 8.09 -7.81
CA GLN A 405 -22.32 9.53 -7.96
C GLN A 405 -21.85 10.31 -6.72
N ALA A 406 -22.16 9.83 -5.52
CA ALA A 406 -21.72 10.48 -4.28
C ALA A 406 -20.19 10.49 -4.15
N ALA A 407 -19.50 9.43 -4.60
CA ALA A 407 -18.04 9.37 -4.64
C ALA A 407 -17.46 10.38 -5.65
N LEU A 408 -17.99 10.41 -6.87
CA LEU A 408 -17.57 11.38 -7.91
C LEU A 408 -17.81 12.82 -7.47
N ASP A 409 -18.94 13.13 -6.83
CA ASP A 409 -19.23 14.46 -6.29
C ASP A 409 -18.23 14.87 -5.19
N ALA A 410 -17.86 13.95 -4.30
CA ALA A 410 -16.84 14.20 -3.29
C ALA A 410 -15.45 14.45 -3.92
N GLU A 411 -15.08 13.69 -4.96
CA GLU A 411 -13.84 13.87 -5.72
C GLU A 411 -13.81 15.22 -6.45
N VAL A 412 -14.90 15.58 -7.14
CA VAL A 412 -15.08 16.89 -7.79
C VAL A 412 -14.88 18.04 -6.79
N LYS A 413 -15.49 17.96 -5.60
CA LYS A 413 -15.29 18.95 -4.52
C LYS A 413 -13.84 19.02 -4.04
N SER A 414 -13.16 17.87 -4.01
CA SER A 414 -11.74 17.82 -3.64
C SER A 414 -10.84 18.53 -4.65
N PHE A 415 -11.11 18.38 -5.96
CA PHE A 415 -10.38 19.08 -7.01
C PHE A 415 -10.64 20.59 -6.98
N GLU A 416 -11.89 21.02 -6.74
CA GLU A 416 -12.24 22.43 -6.57
C GLU A 416 -11.49 23.06 -5.39
N ALA A 417 -11.49 22.39 -4.23
CA ALA A 417 -10.74 22.83 -3.06
C ALA A 417 -9.23 22.90 -3.35
N GLY A 418 -8.71 21.92 -4.09
CA GLY A 418 -7.33 21.89 -4.56
C GLY A 418 -6.97 23.10 -5.42
N ILE A 419 -7.78 23.42 -6.44
CA ILE A 419 -7.54 24.55 -7.35
C ILE A 419 -7.53 25.89 -6.58
N ALA A 420 -8.43 26.04 -5.60
CA ALA A 420 -8.54 27.23 -4.76
C ALA A 420 -7.32 27.43 -3.83
N HIS A 421 -6.58 26.37 -3.51
CA HIS A 421 -5.49 26.46 -2.54
C HIS A 421 -4.29 27.29 -3.07
N PRO A 422 -3.80 28.30 -2.33
CA PRO A 422 -2.80 29.25 -2.84
C PRO A 422 -1.39 28.66 -3.02
N GLY A 423 -1.09 27.53 -2.36
CA GLY A 423 0.26 26.94 -2.34
C GLY A 423 0.65 26.01 -3.49
N TYR A 424 -0.24 25.72 -4.45
CA TYR A 424 0.07 24.78 -5.54
C TYR A 424 0.59 25.48 -6.80
N THR A 425 1.46 24.79 -7.53
CA THR A 425 2.02 25.26 -8.81
C THR A 425 0.93 25.40 -9.87
N LYS A 426 1.16 26.27 -10.86
CA LYS A 426 0.21 26.50 -11.96
C LYS A 426 -0.09 25.19 -12.72
N GLU A 427 0.93 24.42 -13.06
CA GLU A 427 0.79 23.12 -13.75
C GLU A 427 -0.12 22.16 -13.00
N LYS A 428 0.04 22.04 -11.68
CA LYS A 428 -0.79 21.18 -10.86
C LYS A 428 -2.25 21.65 -10.82
N LYS A 429 -2.46 22.97 -10.76
CA LYS A 429 -3.80 23.57 -10.82
C LYS A 429 -4.45 23.38 -12.19
N ASP A 430 -3.67 23.50 -13.26
CA ASP A 430 -4.16 23.29 -14.63
C ASP A 430 -4.58 21.82 -14.82
N ARG A 431 -3.82 20.87 -14.28
CA ARG A 431 -4.20 19.45 -14.30
C ARG A 431 -5.47 19.18 -13.50
N TRP A 432 -5.57 19.71 -12.29
CA TRP A 432 -6.80 19.56 -11.51
C TRP A 432 -8.02 20.20 -12.17
N ARG A 433 -7.84 21.21 -13.04
CA ARG A 433 -8.96 21.71 -13.86
C ARG A 433 -9.38 20.68 -14.91
N MET A 434 -8.43 20.01 -15.56
CA MET A 434 -8.76 18.92 -16.49
C MET A 434 -9.46 17.76 -15.77
N ASP A 435 -8.90 17.28 -14.64
CA ASP A 435 -9.52 16.23 -13.84
C ASP A 435 -10.91 16.65 -13.32
N LEU A 436 -11.09 17.93 -12.96
CA LEU A 436 -12.38 18.47 -12.54
C LEU A 436 -13.41 18.46 -13.69
N GLU A 437 -13.01 18.81 -14.90
CA GLU A 437 -13.87 18.77 -16.09
C GLU A 437 -14.28 17.33 -16.43
N ASP A 438 -13.33 16.39 -16.37
CA ASP A 438 -13.59 14.97 -16.56
C ASP A 438 -14.52 14.40 -15.49
N GLY A 439 -14.28 14.70 -14.21
CA GLY A 439 -15.14 14.27 -13.10
C GLY A 439 -16.57 14.81 -13.23
N ARG A 440 -16.73 16.08 -13.64
CA ARG A 440 -18.05 16.66 -13.92
C ARG A 440 -18.74 16.01 -15.12
N SER A 441 -17.97 15.63 -16.15
CA SER A 441 -18.51 14.90 -17.29
C SER A 441 -19.02 13.52 -16.88
N LEU A 442 -18.22 12.77 -16.11
CA LEU A 442 -18.58 11.46 -15.57
C LEU A 442 -19.81 11.53 -14.67
N LEU A 443 -19.93 12.55 -13.83
CA LEU A 443 -21.09 12.75 -12.95
C LEU A 443 -22.39 12.92 -13.77
N ARG A 444 -22.37 13.72 -14.85
CA ARG A 444 -23.54 13.88 -15.75
C ARG A 444 -23.91 12.57 -16.45
N VAL A 445 -22.92 11.77 -16.83
CA VAL A 445 -23.15 10.45 -17.43
C VAL A 445 -23.78 9.51 -16.41
N ALA A 446 -23.29 9.51 -15.17
CA ALA A 446 -23.87 8.72 -14.08
C ALA A 446 -25.33 9.12 -13.81
N ASP A 447 -25.64 10.43 -13.75
CA ASP A 447 -27.01 10.94 -13.60
C ASP A 447 -27.95 10.45 -14.70
N LYS A 448 -27.47 10.49 -15.95
CA LYS A 448 -28.23 9.99 -17.09
C LYS A 448 -28.52 8.48 -16.96
N ILE A 449 -27.53 7.67 -16.57
CA ILE A 449 -27.68 6.22 -16.41
C ILE A 449 -28.65 5.90 -15.26
N VAL A 450 -28.53 6.59 -14.13
CA VAL A 450 -29.46 6.41 -13.00
C VAL A 450 -30.89 6.71 -13.45
N TRP A 451 -31.11 7.83 -14.13
CA TRP A 451 -32.43 8.17 -14.65
C TRP A 451 -32.99 7.10 -15.63
N GLU A 452 -32.14 6.54 -16.50
CA GLU A 452 -32.55 5.43 -17.39
C GLU A 452 -32.95 4.18 -16.59
N PHE A 453 -32.20 3.82 -15.55
CA PHE A 453 -32.56 2.69 -14.67
C PHE A 453 -33.85 2.93 -13.88
N GLU A 454 -34.08 4.16 -13.41
CA GLU A 454 -35.33 4.52 -12.75
C GLU A 454 -36.52 4.40 -13.72
N LYS A 455 -36.35 4.86 -14.96
CA LYS A 455 -37.37 4.68 -16.00
C LYS A 455 -37.67 3.20 -16.27
N MET A 456 -36.65 2.34 -16.26
CA MET A 456 -36.83 0.89 -16.38
C MET A 456 -37.57 0.30 -15.18
N ARG A 457 -37.21 0.70 -13.95
CA ARG A 457 -37.88 0.30 -12.71
C ARG A 457 -39.37 0.66 -12.74
N ASP A 458 -39.69 1.87 -13.16
CA ASP A 458 -41.07 2.37 -13.24
C ASP A 458 -41.87 1.66 -14.35
N ALA A 459 -41.25 1.37 -15.49
CA ALA A 459 -41.86 0.60 -16.56
C ALA A 459 -42.19 -0.83 -16.11
N ALA A 460 -41.26 -1.51 -15.44
CA ALA A 460 -41.47 -2.84 -14.87
C ALA A 460 -42.58 -2.82 -13.81
N ALA A 461 -42.63 -1.79 -12.96
CA ALA A 461 -43.69 -1.64 -11.96
C ALA A 461 -45.08 -1.44 -12.58
N ARG A 462 -45.19 -0.70 -13.68
CA ARG A 462 -46.45 -0.53 -14.42
C ARG A 462 -46.91 -1.84 -15.06
N GLN A 463 -45.99 -2.63 -15.64
CA GLN A 463 -46.32 -3.95 -16.19
C GLN A 463 -46.84 -4.91 -15.11
N THR A 464 -46.19 -4.96 -13.94
CA THR A 464 -46.69 -5.77 -12.82
C THR A 464 -48.12 -5.36 -12.42
N ARG A 465 -48.38 -4.05 -12.30
CA ARG A 465 -49.72 -3.53 -11.94
C ARG A 465 -50.77 -3.83 -13.01
N ALA A 466 -50.40 -3.80 -14.29
CA ALA A 466 -51.32 -4.12 -15.38
C ALA A 466 -51.72 -5.60 -15.36
N LEU A 467 -50.76 -6.50 -15.12
CA LEU A 467 -51.02 -7.94 -14.95
C LEU A 467 -51.91 -8.20 -13.72
N ASP A 468 -51.61 -7.57 -12.58
CA ASP A 468 -52.44 -7.68 -11.37
C ASP A 468 -53.88 -7.17 -11.59
N GLN A 469 -54.07 -6.14 -12.43
CA GLN A 469 -55.39 -5.63 -12.79
C GLN A 469 -56.13 -6.57 -13.73
N GLU A 470 -55.45 -7.17 -14.72
CA GLU A 470 -56.04 -8.13 -15.64
C GLU A 470 -56.48 -9.41 -14.91
N ASP A 471 -55.67 -9.91 -13.97
CA ASP A 471 -56.01 -11.07 -13.15
C ASP A 471 -57.18 -10.79 -12.20
N ARG A 472 -57.29 -9.56 -11.67
CA ARG A 472 -58.47 -9.15 -10.88
C ARG A 472 -59.71 -8.92 -11.73
N ALA A 473 -59.54 -8.50 -12.99
CA ALA A 473 -60.63 -8.24 -13.93
C ALA A 473 -61.16 -9.53 -14.58
N ARG A 474 -60.42 -10.64 -14.52
CA ARG A 474 -60.98 -11.95 -14.86
C ARG A 474 -62.10 -12.27 -13.87
N PRO A 475 -63.37 -12.27 -14.32
CA PRO A 475 -64.46 -12.65 -13.43
C PRO A 475 -64.17 -14.06 -12.93
N ALA A 476 -64.33 -14.28 -11.63
CA ALA A 476 -64.25 -15.61 -11.03
C ALA A 476 -65.18 -16.53 -11.83
N GLN A 477 -64.62 -17.29 -12.77
CA GLN A 477 -65.35 -18.37 -13.41
C GLN A 477 -65.70 -19.29 -12.26
N ALA A 478 -67.01 -19.31 -11.98
CA ALA A 478 -67.62 -20.00 -10.87
C ALA A 478 -66.93 -21.34 -10.66
N ASP A 479 -66.48 -21.57 -9.42
CA ASP A 479 -66.17 -22.89 -8.88
C ASP A 479 -67.27 -23.84 -9.35
N GLN A 480 -67.04 -24.57 -10.44
CA GLN A 480 -67.75 -25.80 -10.66
C GLN A 480 -67.32 -26.72 -9.52
N PRO A 481 -68.24 -27.22 -8.69
CA PRO A 481 -67.90 -28.13 -7.62
C PRO A 481 -67.34 -29.41 -8.25
N VAL A 482 -66.01 -29.51 -8.30
CA VAL A 482 -65.33 -30.76 -8.62
C VAL A 482 -65.70 -31.73 -7.52
N ALA A 483 -66.51 -32.71 -7.89
CA ALA A 483 -66.96 -33.77 -7.02
C ALA A 483 -65.77 -34.40 -6.28
N LYS A 484 -65.90 -34.50 -4.96
CA LYS A 484 -65.06 -35.32 -4.08
C LYS A 484 -64.74 -36.66 -4.76
N PRO A 485 -63.47 -37.01 -5.00
CA PRO A 485 -63.12 -38.38 -5.33
C PRO A 485 -63.45 -39.23 -4.11
N ALA A 486 -64.31 -40.23 -4.33
CA ALA A 486 -64.64 -41.23 -3.35
C ALA A 486 -63.36 -41.95 -2.88
N ALA A 487 -63.27 -42.15 -1.57
CA ALA A 487 -62.30 -43.02 -0.95
C ALA A 487 -62.43 -44.43 -1.55
N ALA A 488 -61.48 -44.80 -2.41
CA ALA A 488 -61.24 -46.17 -2.81
C ALA A 488 -60.11 -46.74 -1.97
N ALA A 489 -60.41 -47.88 -1.37
CA ALA A 489 -59.60 -48.64 -0.44
C ALA A 489 -58.36 -49.28 -1.08
N ARG A 490 -57.40 -49.59 -0.20
CA ARG A 490 -56.49 -50.77 -0.20
C ARG A 490 -55.69 -51.07 -1.48
N GLY A 491 -54.38 -50.96 -1.32
CA GLY A 491 -53.39 -51.77 -2.03
C GLY A 491 -52.16 -51.98 -1.15
N ASP A 492 -52.10 -53.13 -0.48
CA ASP A 492 -50.91 -53.68 0.17
C ASP A 492 -49.75 -53.74 -0.85
N GLY A 493 -48.57 -53.34 -0.41
CA GLY A 493 -47.35 -53.32 -1.21
C GLY A 493 -46.10 -53.43 -0.34
N THR A 494 -46.06 -54.44 0.52
CA THR A 494 -44.82 -54.99 1.07
C THR A 494 -43.89 -55.39 -0.08
N ALA A 495 -42.81 -54.65 -0.29
CA ALA A 495 -41.64 -55.13 -1.03
C ALA A 495 -40.37 -54.54 -0.41
N ALA A 496 -39.59 -55.44 0.16
CA ALA A 496 -38.28 -55.20 0.75
C ALA A 496 -37.24 -54.83 -0.32
N SER A 497 -36.38 -53.86 -0.01
CA SER A 497 -35.00 -53.85 -0.51
C SER A 497 -34.07 -53.11 0.45
N LYS A 498 -33.29 -53.93 1.17
CA LYS A 498 -31.93 -53.76 1.73
C LYS A 498 -31.40 -52.34 2.05
N PRO A 499 -30.93 -52.10 3.29
CA PRO A 499 -29.90 -51.10 3.55
C PRO A 499 -28.55 -51.65 3.03
N SER A 500 -27.88 -50.92 2.14
CA SER A 500 -26.50 -51.24 1.79
C SER A 500 -25.56 -50.69 2.85
N ASP A 501 -24.74 -51.61 3.36
CA ASP A 501 -23.79 -51.46 4.43
C ASP A 501 -22.79 -50.30 4.29
N GLY A 502 -22.38 -49.83 5.48
CA GLY A 502 -21.24 -48.97 5.71
C GLY A 502 -19.98 -49.46 5.00
N GLY A 503 -19.43 -48.58 4.16
CA GLY A 503 -18.04 -48.62 3.74
C GLY A 503 -17.17 -47.95 4.80
N SER A 504 -16.61 -48.77 5.70
CA SER A 504 -15.50 -48.40 6.57
C SER A 504 -14.24 -48.24 5.71
N LEU A 505 -13.65 -47.05 5.69
CA LEU A 505 -12.33 -46.81 5.07
C LEU A 505 -11.29 -46.72 6.19
N GLU A 506 -10.58 -47.83 6.37
CA GLU A 506 -9.38 -47.93 7.18
C GLU A 506 -8.28 -47.00 6.63
N ILE A 507 -7.72 -46.19 7.51
CA ILE A 507 -6.51 -45.41 7.28
C ILE A 507 -5.32 -46.34 7.47
N GLY A 508 -4.70 -46.72 6.35
CA GLY A 508 -3.45 -47.47 6.33
C GLY A 508 -2.26 -46.59 6.72
N LYS A 509 -1.44 -47.14 7.62
CA LYS A 509 -0.09 -46.68 7.97
C LYS A 509 0.84 -46.80 6.75
N SER A 510 1.65 -45.77 6.52
CA SER A 510 2.97 -45.83 5.88
C SER A 510 3.75 -44.60 6.30
#